data_AF-A0A258KV17-F1
#
_entry.id   AF-A0A258KV17-F1
#
_cell.length_a   1.000
_cell.length_b   1.000
_cell.length_c   1.000
_cell.angle_alpha   90.00
_cell.angle_beta   90.00
_cell.angle_gamma   90.00
#
_symmetry.space_group_name_H-M   'P 1'
#
loop_
_entity.id
_entity.type
_entity.pdbx_description
1 polymer ?
#
loop_
_entity_poly.entity_id
_entity_poly.type
_entity_poly.pdbx_seq_one_letter_code
_entity_poly.pdbx_strand_id
1 'polypeptide(L)'
;MIETRTRALKERVQLMSCMMRWRVIRGKTQQELCRETGSAQAQISRIESGRAGVTLGLAIDMGKAIECELVVVPLELKKHIVQMVDRYAQQCELDIEKRGPVGRPRGSLNKPPMPAGRQRSMSESFAAF
;
A
#
# COMPACT_ATOMS: atom_id res chain seq x y z
N MET A 1 -25.55 -22.18 -12.89
CA MET A 1 -24.05 -22.19 -12.93
C MET A 1 -23.44 -20.79 -13.06
N ILE A 2 -24.06 -19.86 -13.80
CA ILE A 2 -23.55 -18.48 -13.98
C ILE A 2 -23.66 -17.65 -12.70
N GLU A 3 -24.77 -17.72 -11.96
CA GLU A 3 -24.99 -16.95 -10.73
C GLU A 3 -23.97 -17.26 -9.62
N THR A 4 -23.62 -18.53 -9.44
CA THR A 4 -22.67 -18.99 -8.43
C THR A 4 -21.27 -18.44 -8.69
N ARG A 5 -20.88 -18.36 -9.98
CA ARG A 5 -19.60 -17.78 -10.41
C ARG A 5 -19.53 -16.28 -10.13
N THR A 6 -20.63 -15.56 -10.37
CA THR A 6 -20.73 -14.13 -10.09
C THR A 6 -20.68 -13.82 -8.59
N ARG A 7 -21.35 -14.65 -7.77
CA ARG A 7 -21.29 -14.53 -6.31
C ARG A 7 -19.89 -14.77 -5.77
N ALA A 8 -19.24 -15.87 -6.17
CA ALA A 8 -17.88 -16.19 -5.71
C ALA A 8 -16.87 -15.09 -6.07
N LEU A 9 -17.04 -14.44 -7.23
CA LEU A 9 -16.23 -13.30 -7.62
C LEU A 9 -16.44 -12.09 -6.70
N LYS A 10 -17.70 -11.77 -6.34
CA LYS A 10 -18.03 -10.68 -5.42
C LYS A 10 -17.44 -10.90 -4.03
N GLU A 11 -17.60 -12.09 -3.45
CA GLU A 11 -17.06 -12.44 -2.13
C GLU A 11 -15.53 -12.35 -2.12
N ARG A 12 -14.87 -12.80 -3.20
CA ARG A 12 -13.42 -12.67 -3.35
C ARG A 12 -12.98 -11.20 -3.39
N VAL A 13 -13.66 -10.36 -4.16
CA VAL A 13 -13.34 -8.93 -4.24
C VAL A 13 -13.50 -8.29 -2.87
N GLN A 14 -14.57 -8.60 -2.14
CA GLN A 14 -14.80 -8.10 -0.78
C GLN A 14 -13.67 -8.51 0.19
N LEU A 15 -13.25 -9.78 0.15
CA LEU A 15 -12.13 -10.25 0.96
C LEU A 15 -10.84 -9.47 0.65
N MET A 16 -10.50 -9.31 -0.64
CA MET A 16 -9.28 -8.59 -1.04
C MET A 16 -9.32 -7.11 -0.68
N SER A 17 -10.48 -6.44 -0.84
CA SER A 17 -10.65 -5.05 -0.39
C SER A 17 -10.46 -4.92 1.12
N CYS A 18 -10.98 -5.87 1.90
CA CYS A 18 -10.78 -5.91 3.36
C CYS A 18 -9.30 -6.08 3.73
N MET A 19 -8.59 -7.02 3.10
CA MET A 19 -7.16 -7.24 3.35
C MET A 19 -6.31 -6.03 2.95
N MET A 20 -6.64 -5.37 1.83
CA MET A 20 -5.95 -4.15 1.40
C MET A 20 -6.16 -3.01 2.41
N ARG A 21 -7.38 -2.83 2.93
CA ARG A 21 -7.68 -1.85 3.98
C ARG A 21 -6.82 -2.10 5.21
N TRP A 22 -6.79 -3.34 5.71
CA TRP A 22 -5.96 -3.70 6.86
C TRP A 22 -4.47 -3.52 6.61
N ARG A 23 -3.96 -3.85 5.41
CA ARG A 23 -2.58 -3.57 5.03
C ARG A 23 -2.22 -2.09 5.19
N VAL A 24 -3.08 -1.21 4.68
CA VAL A 24 -2.90 0.25 4.81
C VAL A 24 -2.99 0.67 6.27
N ILE A 25 -3.94 0.13 7.04
CA ILE A 25 -4.08 0.42 8.46
C ILE A 25 -2.80 0.07 9.24
N ARG A 26 -2.16 -1.05 8.89
CA ARG A 26 -0.89 -1.49 9.48
C ARG A 26 0.34 -0.76 8.94
N GLY A 27 0.16 0.21 8.04
CA GLY A 27 1.26 0.95 7.43
C GLY A 27 2.16 0.10 6.53
N LYS A 28 1.71 -1.09 6.10
CA LYS A 28 2.50 -2.00 5.28
C LYS A 28 2.41 -1.64 3.80
N THR A 29 3.55 -1.53 3.15
CA THR A 29 3.66 -1.38 1.70
C THR A 29 3.33 -2.70 1.01
N GLN A 30 3.00 -2.62 -0.28
CA GLN A 30 2.82 -3.82 -1.11
C GLN A 30 4.12 -4.63 -1.21
N GLN A 31 5.28 -3.96 -1.20
CA GLN A 31 6.58 -4.63 -1.27
C GLN A 31 6.89 -5.44 -0.01
N GLU A 32 6.57 -4.92 1.18
CA GLU A 32 6.71 -5.65 2.45
C GLU A 32 5.79 -6.87 2.46
N LEU A 33 4.53 -6.71 2.03
CA LEU A 33 3.62 -7.84 1.89
C LEU A 33 4.18 -8.93 0.96
N CYS A 34 4.81 -8.55 -0.16
CA CYS A 34 5.44 -9.51 -1.07
C CYS A 34 6.60 -10.27 -0.41
N ARG A 35 7.43 -9.55 0.37
CA ARG A 35 8.56 -10.16 1.08
C ARG A 35 8.10 -11.16 2.13
N GLU A 36 7.08 -10.81 2.90
CA GLU A 36 6.56 -11.67 3.97
C GLU A 36 5.78 -12.88 3.44
N THR A 37 5.08 -12.73 2.32
CA THR A 37 4.31 -13.82 1.69
C THR A 37 5.11 -14.66 0.69
N GLY A 38 6.36 -14.27 0.39
CA GLY A 38 7.17 -14.90 -0.66
C GLY A 38 6.57 -14.78 -2.07
N SER A 39 5.59 -13.89 -2.26
CA SER A 39 4.85 -13.75 -3.53
C SER A 39 5.45 -12.67 -4.43
N ALA A 40 5.37 -12.86 -5.74
CA ALA A 40 5.80 -11.85 -6.70
C ALA A 40 4.91 -10.60 -6.64
N GLN A 41 5.52 -9.41 -6.76
CA GLN A 41 4.77 -8.15 -6.72
C GLN A 41 3.69 -8.05 -7.80
N ALA A 42 3.96 -8.54 -9.02
CA ALA A 42 2.97 -8.59 -10.09
C ALA A 42 1.79 -9.53 -9.79
N GLN A 43 1.99 -10.55 -8.95
CA GLN A 43 0.91 -11.43 -8.49
C GLN A 43 0.04 -10.70 -7.46
N ILE A 44 0.65 -10.12 -6.42
CA ILE A 44 -0.08 -9.34 -5.39
C ILE A 44 -0.85 -8.18 -6.02
N SER A 45 -0.25 -7.44 -6.94
CA SER A 45 -0.92 -6.33 -7.65
C SER A 45 -2.16 -6.78 -8.44
N ARG A 46 -2.09 -7.93 -9.14
CA ARG A 46 -3.25 -8.48 -9.85
C ARG A 46 -4.33 -8.97 -8.89
N ILE A 47 -3.95 -9.53 -7.74
CA ILE A 47 -4.87 -9.98 -6.70
C ILE A 47 -5.61 -8.78 -6.08
N GLU A 48 -4.88 -7.74 -5.63
CA GLU A 48 -5.48 -6.54 -5.02
C GLU A 48 -6.38 -5.78 -6.01
N SER A 49 -6.05 -5.78 -7.31
CA SER A 49 -6.89 -5.18 -8.36
C SER A 49 -8.01 -6.11 -8.87
N GLY A 50 -8.22 -7.28 -8.28
CA GLY A 50 -9.29 -8.22 -8.63
C GLY A 50 -9.10 -8.97 -9.96
N ARG A 51 -7.97 -8.75 -10.64
CA ARG A 51 -7.61 -9.35 -11.95
C ARG A 51 -7.06 -10.78 -11.83
N ALA A 52 -6.71 -11.23 -10.63
CA ALA A 52 -6.32 -12.60 -10.36
C ALA A 52 -7.10 -13.18 -9.17
N GLY A 53 -7.25 -14.51 -9.17
CA GLY A 53 -7.73 -15.24 -8.01
C GLY A 53 -6.65 -15.32 -6.93
N VAL A 54 -7.08 -15.44 -5.68
CA VAL A 54 -6.21 -15.75 -4.54
C VAL A 54 -6.53 -17.18 -4.08
N THR A 55 -5.51 -17.97 -3.77
CA THR A 55 -5.71 -19.28 -3.14
C THR A 55 -5.98 -19.09 -1.66
N LEU A 56 -6.65 -20.05 -1.01
CA LEU A 56 -6.89 -19.96 0.44
C LEU A 56 -5.58 -19.88 1.23
N GLY A 57 -4.56 -20.67 0.85
CA GLY A 57 -3.24 -20.63 1.47
C GLY A 57 -2.62 -19.23 1.41
N LEU A 58 -2.60 -18.63 0.21
CA LEU A 58 -2.07 -17.27 0.05
C LEU A 58 -2.89 -16.23 0.82
N ALA A 59 -4.22 -16.38 0.92
CA ALA A 59 -5.03 -15.48 1.73
C ALA A 59 -4.71 -15.60 3.23
N ILE A 60 -4.41 -16.79 3.73
CA ILE A 60 -3.96 -16.99 5.11
C ILE A 60 -2.57 -16.34 5.31
N ASP A 61 -1.63 -16.56 4.40
CA ASP A 61 -0.28 -16.00 4.48
C ASP A 61 -0.31 -14.46 4.42
N MET A 62 -1.11 -13.90 3.51
CA MET A 62 -1.35 -12.46 3.44
C MET A 62 -1.99 -11.93 4.72
N GLY A 63 -2.89 -12.69 5.36
CA GLY A 63 -3.50 -12.33 6.63
C GLY A 63 -2.46 -12.22 7.75
N LYS A 64 -1.64 -13.25 7.91
CA LYS A 64 -0.54 -13.26 8.89
C LYS A 64 0.43 -12.11 8.65
N ALA A 65 0.77 -11.85 7.39
CA ALA A 65 1.62 -10.74 7.00
C ALA A 65 1.01 -9.36 7.30
N ILE A 66 -0.30 -9.24 7.53
CA ILE A 66 -0.94 -7.98 7.98
C ILE A 66 -1.47 -8.08 9.42
N GLU A 67 -0.95 -9.03 10.20
CA GLU A 67 -1.34 -9.26 11.60
C GLU A 67 -2.86 -9.47 11.76
N CYS A 68 -3.46 -10.24 10.84
CA CYS A 68 -4.87 -10.58 10.80
C CYS A 68 -5.06 -12.10 10.65
N GLU A 69 -6.05 -12.66 11.33
CA GLU A 69 -6.41 -14.08 11.21
C GLU A 69 -7.66 -14.25 10.33
N LEU A 70 -7.69 -15.28 9.48
CA LEU A 70 -8.90 -15.67 8.76
C LEU A 70 -9.71 -16.63 9.63
N VAL A 71 -10.90 -16.20 10.05
CA VAL A 71 -11.76 -16.98 10.95
C VAL A 71 -13.08 -17.37 10.29
N VAL A 72 -13.59 -18.54 10.65
CA VAL A 72 -14.96 -18.96 10.33
C VAL A 72 -15.87 -18.52 11.47
N VAL A 73 -16.98 -17.88 11.13
CA VAL A 73 -17.94 -17.38 12.11
C VAL A 73 -19.34 -17.90 11.80
N PRO A 74 -20.16 -18.20 12.81
CA PRO A 74 -21.58 -18.49 12.62
C PRO A 74 -22.29 -17.34 11.88
N LEU A 75 -23.22 -17.66 10.97
CA LEU A 75 -23.88 -16.68 10.09
C LEU A 75 -24.72 -15.66 10.88
N GLU A 76 -25.35 -16.12 11.93
CA GLU A 76 -26.11 -15.41 12.95
C GLU A 76 -25.25 -14.36 13.69
N LEU A 77 -23.93 -14.57 13.78
CA LEU A 77 -22.99 -13.61 14.36
C LEU A 77 -22.35 -12.69 13.31
N LYS A 78 -22.47 -13.00 12.01
CA LYS A 78 -21.78 -12.28 10.92
C LYS A 78 -21.98 -10.77 11.02
N LYS A 79 -23.22 -10.30 11.18
CA LYS A 79 -23.53 -8.86 11.24
C LYS A 79 -22.82 -8.18 12.41
N HIS A 80 -22.84 -8.80 13.59
CA HIS A 80 -22.24 -8.23 14.79
C HIS A 80 -20.71 -8.17 14.68
N ILE A 81 -20.10 -9.25 14.17
CA ILE A 81 -18.64 -9.33 13.99
C ILE A 81 -18.17 -8.32 12.95
N VAL A 82 -18.86 -8.22 11.81
CA VAL A 82 -18.54 -7.21 10.79
C VAL A 82 -18.62 -5.79 11.36
N GLN A 83 -19.68 -5.47 12.10
CA GLN A 83 -19.81 -4.16 12.76
C GLN A 83 -18.74 -3.89 13.82
N MET A 84 -18.30 -4.91 14.55
CA MET A 84 -17.22 -4.79 15.53
C MET A 84 -15.89 -4.50 14.83
N VAL A 85 -15.55 -5.27 13.79
CA VAL A 85 -14.32 -5.11 13.00
C VAL A 85 -14.31 -3.75 12.29
N ASP A 86 -15.43 -3.32 11.70
CA ASP A 86 -15.53 -2.03 11.02
C ASP A 86 -15.34 -0.84 11.96
N ARG A 87 -15.94 -0.88 13.15
CA ARG A 87 -15.74 0.15 14.17
C ARG A 87 -14.28 0.23 14.61
N TYR A 88 -13.64 -0.91 14.80
CA TYR A 88 -12.22 -0.95 15.17
C TYR A 88 -11.32 -0.42 14.03
N ALA A 89 -11.60 -0.80 12.79
CA ALA A 89 -10.87 -0.28 11.63
C ALA A 89 -10.99 1.24 11.49
N GLN A 90 -12.20 1.81 11.70
CA GLN A 90 -12.42 3.26 11.69
C GLN A 90 -11.60 3.98 12.78
N GLN A 91 -11.50 3.40 13.98
CA GLN A 91 -10.66 3.96 15.04
C GLN A 91 -9.19 4.00 14.63
N CYS A 92 -8.67 2.92 14.05
CA CYS A 92 -7.29 2.87 13.56
C CYS A 92 -7.04 3.86 12.41
N GLU A 93 -7.99 4.03 11.50
CA GLU A 93 -7.90 5.01 10.39
C GLU A 93 -7.77 6.44 10.91
N LEU A 94 -8.58 6.82 11.91
CA LEU A 94 -8.47 8.13 12.57
C LEU A 94 -7.10 8.34 13.23
N ASP A 95 -6.51 7.28 13.78
CA ASP A 95 -5.17 7.36 14.39
C ASP A 95 -4.06 7.55 13.35
N ILE A 96 -4.23 7.05 12.11
CA ILE A 96 -3.32 7.29 11.00
C ILE A 96 -3.38 8.75 10.55
N GLU A 97 -4.58 9.30 10.40
CA GLU A 97 -4.77 10.71 10.00
C GLU A 97 -4.15 11.68 11.00
N LYS A 98 -4.28 11.39 12.31
CA LYS A 98 -3.66 12.18 13.38
C LYS A 98 -2.13 12.12 13.39
N ARG A 99 -1.54 11.00 12.97
CA ARG A 99 -0.07 10.82 12.93
C ARG A 99 0.59 11.53 11.75
N GLY A 100 -0.19 12.01 10.78
CA GLY A 100 0.32 12.58 9.53
C GLY A 100 0.97 11.51 8.63
N PRO A 101 1.29 11.84 7.37
CA PRO A 101 1.85 10.87 6.44
C PRO A 101 3.21 10.37 6.93
N VAL A 102 3.29 9.09 7.26
CA VAL A 102 4.55 8.39 7.53
C VAL A 102 5.31 8.29 6.20
N GLY A 103 6.29 9.18 6.01
CA GLY A 103 7.32 9.03 4.99
C GLY A 103 7.15 9.89 3.73
N ARG A 104 7.65 11.13 3.80
CA ARG A 104 8.69 11.56 2.86
C ARG A 104 9.86 12.11 3.68
N PRO A 105 11.09 11.60 3.56
CA PRO A 105 12.22 12.47 3.83
C PRO A 105 12.16 13.56 2.76
N ARG A 106 11.63 14.74 3.12
CA ARG A 106 11.87 15.95 2.34
C ARG A 106 13.37 16.16 2.41
N GLY A 107 14.07 15.75 1.36
CA GLY A 107 15.45 16.16 1.13
C GLY A 107 15.54 17.65 1.44
N SER A 108 16.44 17.99 2.34
CA SER A 108 16.74 19.36 2.74
C SER A 108 17.10 20.17 1.50
N LEU A 109 16.14 20.89 0.94
CA LEU A 109 16.36 21.94 -0.04
C LEU A 109 16.84 23.20 0.69
N ASN A 110 17.94 23.07 1.42
CA ASN A 110 18.80 24.21 1.77
C ASN A 110 20.00 24.15 0.83
N LYS A 111 19.79 24.52 -0.44
CA LYS A 111 20.89 25.05 -1.24
C LYS A 111 21.01 26.53 -0.89
N PRO A 112 22.13 27.01 -0.33
CA PRO A 112 22.34 28.44 -0.20
C PRO A 112 22.40 29.07 -1.61
N PRO A 113 21.90 30.30 -1.79
CA PRO A 113 22.01 30.98 -3.06
C PRO A 113 23.50 31.25 -3.35
N MET A 114 23.98 30.70 -4.47
CA MET A 114 25.30 31.01 -5.01
C MET A 114 25.38 32.53 -5.25
N PRO A 115 26.41 33.23 -4.76
CA PRO A 115 26.60 34.63 -5.09
C PRO A 115 26.98 34.75 -6.57
N ALA A 116 26.23 35.58 -7.30
CA ALA A 116 26.56 36.01 -8.65
C ALA A 116 27.90 36.77 -8.63
N GLY A 117 28.98 36.05 -8.91
CA GLY A 117 30.35 36.55 -8.90
C GLY A 117 30.92 36.67 -10.31
N ARG A 118 30.85 37.90 -10.85
CA ARG A 118 31.94 38.57 -11.58
C ARG A 118 32.44 37.92 -12.89
N GLN A 119 31.83 38.33 -14.01
CA GLN A 119 32.59 38.45 -15.26
C GLN A 119 33.69 39.50 -15.06
N ARG A 120 34.95 39.06 -15.18
CA ARG A 120 36.08 39.93 -15.52
C ARG A 120 36.65 39.45 -16.85
N SER A 121 36.67 40.38 -17.81
CA SER A 121 37.54 40.40 -18.98
C SER A 121 39.02 40.42 -18.54
N MET A 122 40.07 40.23 -19.34
CA MET A 122 40.41 40.16 -20.76
C MET A 122 41.72 39.36 -20.83
N SER A 123 42.05 38.75 -21.96
CA SER A 123 43.30 39.08 -22.66
C SER A 123 43.30 38.48 -24.07
N GLU A 124 43.49 39.36 -25.03
CA GLU A 124 43.67 39.16 -26.47
C GLU A 124 44.88 38.27 -26.77
N SER A 125 44.87 37.58 -27.92
CA SER A 125 45.81 37.83 -29.03
C SER A 125 45.80 36.66 -30.01
N PHE A 126 45.18 36.87 -31.17
CA PHE A 126 45.43 36.10 -32.38
C PHE A 126 45.90 37.10 -33.44
N ALA A 127 47.19 37.07 -33.75
CA ALA A 127 47.77 37.76 -34.90
C ALA A 127 48.95 36.93 -35.43
N ALA A 128 48.82 36.55 -36.71
CA ALA A 128 49.86 36.24 -37.70
C ALA A 128 51.03 35.31 -37.30
N PHE A 129 51.08 34.13 -37.93
CA PHE A 129 52.01 33.82 -39.04
C PHE A 129 51.61 32.51 -39.72
#